data_AF-A0A804KMU0-F1
#
_entry.id   AF-A0A804KMU0-F1
#
_cell.length_a   1.000
_cell.length_b   1.000
_cell.length_c   1.000
_cell.angle_alpha   90.00
_cell.angle_beta   90.00
_cell.angle_gamma   90.00
#
_symmetry.space_group_name_H-M   'P 1'
#
loop_
_entity.id
_entity.type
_entity.pdbx_description
1 polymer ?
#
loop_
_entity_poly.entity_id
_entity_poly.type
_entity_poly.pdbx_seq_one_letter_code
_entity_poly.pdbx_strand_id
1 'polypeptide(L)'
;MESAAEAARNAKETLELAFQMSNILETGLDRHTLSLLIALCDRGVNPEALAALVRELSPAPRATPPDPSTTTNSSSSSRPNTVHH
;
A
#
# COMPACT_ATOMS: atom_id res chain seq x y z
N MET A 1 -31.23 7.99 -26.27
CA MET A 1 -30.68 7.00 -25.31
C MET A 1 -29.17 7.18 -25.14
N GLU A 2 -28.51 7.99 -25.99
CA GLU A 2 -27.07 8.32 -25.90
C GLU A 2 -26.58 8.87 -24.55
N SER A 3 -27.37 9.69 -23.84
CA SER A 3 -26.88 10.38 -22.62
C SER A 3 -26.45 9.43 -21.49
N ALA A 4 -27.11 8.27 -21.34
CA ALA A 4 -26.73 7.30 -20.30
C ALA A 4 -25.40 6.60 -20.60
N ALA A 5 -25.12 6.33 -21.88
CA ALA A 5 -23.85 5.73 -22.30
C ALA A 5 -22.68 6.70 -22.13
N GLU A 6 -22.89 7.98 -22.42
CA GLU A 6 -21.90 9.04 -22.18
C GLU A 6 -21.63 9.24 -20.69
N ALA A 7 -22.68 9.27 -19.85
CA ALA A 7 -22.52 9.36 -18.40
C ALA A 7 -21.74 8.17 -17.82
N ALA A 8 -22.04 6.95 -18.28
CA ALA A 8 -21.31 5.74 -17.86
C ALA A 8 -19.83 5.79 -18.29
N ARG A 9 -19.55 6.28 -19.50
CA ARG A 9 -18.18 6.47 -19.98
C ARG A 9 -17.43 7.50 -19.14
N ASN A 10 -18.05 8.65 -18.87
CA ASN A 10 -17.45 9.72 -18.09
C ASN A 10 -17.17 9.30 -16.63
N ALA A 11 -18.08 8.51 -16.03
CA ALA A 11 -17.87 7.93 -14.71
C ALA A 11 -16.68 6.96 -14.69
N LYS A 12 -16.53 6.12 -15.73
CA LYS A 12 -15.38 5.21 -15.85
C LYS A 12 -14.07 5.98 -15.98
N GLU A 13 -14.02 7.01 -16.82
CA GLU A 13 -12.82 7.85 -17.00
C GLU A 13 -12.46 8.60 -15.71
N THR A 14 -13.46 9.10 -14.97
CA THR A 14 -13.26 9.74 -13.67
C THR A 14 -12.66 8.77 -12.65
N LEU A 15 -13.20 7.54 -12.57
CA LEU A 15 -12.68 6.49 -11.68
C LEU A 15 -11.24 6.10 -12.04
N GLU A 16 -10.93 5.97 -13.34
CA GLU A 16 -9.58 5.67 -13.82
C GLU A 16 -8.58 6.75 -13.44
N LEU A 17 -8.96 8.03 -13.57
CA LEU A 17 -8.12 9.14 -13.17
C LEU A 17 -7.88 9.15 -11.65
N ALA A 18 -8.95 8.98 -10.86
CA ALA A 18 -8.84 8.88 -9.40
C ALA A 18 -7.94 7.71 -8.96
N PHE A 19 -8.00 6.58 -9.65
CA PHE A 19 -7.14 5.43 -9.38
C PHE A 19 -5.67 5.72 -9.67
N GLN A 20 -5.37 6.42 -10.77
CA GLN A 20 -4.00 6.86 -11.07
C GLN A 20 -3.46 7.79 -9.99
N MET A 21 -4.28 8.75 -9.52
CA MET A 21 -3.90 9.63 -8.41
C MET A 21 -3.63 8.85 -7.12
N SER A 22 -4.49 7.87 -6.80
CA SER A 22 -4.33 6.97 -5.67
C SER A 22 -3.02 6.17 -5.70
N ASN A 23 -2.61 5.71 -6.89
CA ASN A 23 -1.33 5.00 -7.07
C ASN A 23 -0.12 5.91 -6.91
N ILE A 24 -0.19 7.14 -7.43
CA ILE A 24 0.90 8.14 -7.26
C ILE A 24 1.09 8.47 -5.77
N LEU A 25 -0.01 8.53 -5.01
CA LEU A 25 0.01 8.78 -3.57
C LEU A 25 0.26 7.51 -2.73
N GLU A 26 0.51 6.36 -3.38
CA GLU A 26 0.77 5.07 -2.73
C GLU A 26 -0.25 4.71 -1.64
N THR A 27 -1.52 5.04 -1.85
CA THR A 27 -2.57 4.81 -0.83
C THR A 27 -2.92 3.34 -0.64
N GLY A 28 -2.55 2.48 -1.61
CA GLY A 28 -2.78 1.04 -1.57
C GLY A 28 -4.24 0.62 -1.80
N LEU A 29 -5.07 1.49 -2.37
CA LEU A 29 -6.50 1.20 -2.62
C LEU A 29 -6.72 0.54 -3.98
N ASP A 30 -7.50 -0.54 -4.00
CA ASP A 30 -7.99 -1.15 -5.23
C ASP A 30 -9.11 -0.32 -5.89
N ARG A 31 -9.30 -0.49 -7.20
CA ARG A 31 -10.36 0.17 -7.99
C ARG A 31 -11.75 -0.06 -7.41
N HIS A 32 -12.05 -1.25 -6.92
CA HIS A 32 -13.35 -1.55 -6.33
C HIS A 32 -13.58 -0.75 -5.05
N THR A 33 -12.58 -0.74 -4.16
CA THR A 33 -12.60 0.05 -2.92
C THR A 33 -12.76 1.51 -3.24
N LEU A 34 -11.93 2.07 -4.13
CA LEU A 34 -11.99 3.48 -4.52
C LEU A 34 -13.37 3.87 -5.09
N SER A 35 -13.97 3.02 -5.92
CA SER A 35 -15.33 3.25 -6.44
C SER A 35 -16.38 3.29 -5.32
N LEU A 36 -16.25 2.44 -4.31
CA LEU A 36 -17.15 2.43 -3.16
C LEU A 36 -16.97 3.70 -2.33
N LEU A 37 -15.74 4.13 -2.10
CA LEU A 37 -15.44 5.36 -1.35
C LEU A 37 -16.04 6.58 -2.05
N ILE A 38 -15.90 6.69 -3.37
CA ILE A 38 -16.50 7.77 -4.17
C ILE A 38 -18.03 7.76 -4.02
N ALA A 39 -18.67 6.60 -4.09
CA ALA A 39 -20.13 6.47 -3.92
C ALA A 39 -20.62 6.76 -2.49
N LEU A 40 -19.76 6.61 -1.49
CA LEU A 40 -20.06 7.01 -0.10
C LEU A 40 -19.89 8.52 0.07
N CYS A 41 -18.84 9.11 -0.49
CA CYS A 41 -18.63 10.56 -0.49
C CYS A 41 -19.76 11.30 -1.24
N ASP A 42 -20.25 10.76 -2.36
CA ASP A 42 -21.40 11.32 -3.11
C ASP A 42 -22.69 11.40 -2.26
N ARG A 43 -22.84 10.47 -1.30
CA ARG A 43 -23.95 10.46 -0.33
C ARG A 43 -23.74 11.39 0.86
N GLY A 44 -22.66 12.18 0.88
CA GLY A 44 -22.36 13.14 1.94
C GLY A 44 -21.63 12.55 3.15
N VAL A 45 -21.05 11.35 3.03
CA VAL A 45 -20.18 10.80 4.08
C VAL A 45 -18.89 11.64 4.16
N ASN A 46 -18.45 11.96 5.37
CA ASN A 46 -17.21 12.71 5.58
C ASN A 46 -15.99 11.88 5.07
N PRO A 47 -15.21 12.39 4.09
CA PRO A 47 -14.04 11.68 3.57
C PRO A 47 -12.96 11.45 4.62
N GLU A 48 -12.83 12.31 5.63
CA GLU A 48 -11.83 12.13 6.70
C GLU A 48 -12.15 10.94 7.60
N ALA A 49 -13.42 10.79 7.99
CA ALA A 49 -13.88 9.64 8.77
C ALA A 49 -13.75 8.34 7.98
N LEU A 50 -14.04 8.40 6.67
CA LEU A 50 -13.90 7.27 5.77
C LEU A 50 -12.43 6.85 5.61
N ALA A 51 -11.51 7.80 5.52
CA ALA A 51 -10.07 7.52 5.49
C ALA A 51 -9.58 6.83 6.76
N ALA A 52 -10.07 7.24 7.94
CA ALA A 52 -9.74 6.57 9.21
C ALA A 52 -10.20 5.10 9.20
N LEU A 53 -11.44 4.84 8.81
CA LEU A 53 -11.99 3.48 8.72
C LEU A 53 -11.21 2.61 7.74
N VAL A 54 -10.86 3.14 6.56
CA VAL A 54 -10.06 2.41 5.56
C VAL A 54 -8.68 2.05 6.11
N ARG A 55 -8.07 2.92 6.90
CA ARG A 55 -6.77 2.64 7.55
C ARG A 55 -6.87 1.60 8.65
N GLU A 56 -7.99 1.56 9.39
CA GLU A 56 -8.22 0.55 10.43
C GLU A 56 -8.56 -0.83 9.84
N LEU A 57 -9.30 -0.87 8.74
CA LEU A 57 -9.72 -2.09 8.07
C LEU A 57 -8.65 -2.64 7.12
N SER A 58 -7.76 -1.79 6.62
CA SER A 58 -6.63 -2.24 5.81
C SER A 58 -5.72 -3.09 6.69
N PRO A 59 -5.52 -4.38 6.35
CA PRO A 59 -4.58 -5.20 7.08
C PRO A 59 -3.24 -4.48 6.99
N ALA A 60 -2.71 -4.04 8.13
CA ALA A 60 -1.41 -3.38 8.21
C ALA A 60 -0.46 -4.13 7.28
N PRO A 61 0.28 -3.45 6.36
CA PRO A 61 1.29 -4.14 5.58
C PRO A 61 2.13 -4.85 6.62
N ARG A 62 2.10 -6.20 6.57
CA ARG A 62 2.76 -7.06 7.56
C ARG A 62 4.08 -6.39 7.86
N ALA A 63 4.23 -5.88 9.07
CA ALA A 63 5.53 -5.50 9.58
C ALA A 63 6.29 -6.82 9.53
N THR A 64 7.03 -7.04 8.44
CA THR A 64 8.00 -8.11 8.37
C THR A 64 8.96 -7.76 9.50
N PRO A 65 8.97 -8.51 10.61
CA PRO A 65 10.00 -8.29 11.61
C PRO A 65 11.34 -8.37 10.86
N PRO A 66 12.30 -7.46 11.13
CA PRO A 66 13.64 -7.63 10.59
C PRO A 66 14.11 -9.01 11.03
N ASP A 67 14.40 -9.88 10.07
CA ASP A 67 14.92 -11.22 10.33
C ASP A 67 16.16 -11.10 11.24
N PRO A 68 16.12 -11.54 12.51
CA PRO A 68 17.28 -11.50 13.38
C PRO A 68 18.07 -12.80 13.18
N SER A 69 18.55 -13.09 11.97
CA SER A 69 19.40 -14.26 11.73
C SER A 69 20.50 -14.01 10.71
N THR A 70 21.38 -13.05 10.97
CA THR A 70 22.81 -13.22 10.65
C THR A 70 23.69 -12.47 11.67
N THR A 71 23.58 -12.85 12.94
CA THR A 71 24.72 -12.73 13.88
C THR A 71 25.23 -14.13 14.15
N THR A 72 26.12 -14.62 13.29
CA THR A 72 27.01 -15.73 13.67
C THR A 72 28.40 -15.15 13.78
N ASN A 73 28.69 -14.79 15.02
CA ASN A 73 29.97 -14.42 15.57
C ASN A 73 31.04 -15.46 15.22
N SER A 74 31.83 -15.19 14.17
CA SER A 74 33.09 -15.92 13.92
C SER A 74 34.25 -15.16 14.56
N SER A 75 34.27 -15.14 15.89
CA SER A 75 35.46 -14.80 16.67
C SER A 75 35.84 -16.00 17.53
N SER A 76 36.73 -16.84 17.00
CA SER A 76 37.60 -17.67 17.82
C SER A 76 38.90 -17.91 17.06
N SER A 77 39.86 -17.05 17.39
CA SER A 77 41.30 -17.15 17.21
C SER A 77 41.86 -18.57 17.37
N SER A 78 42.84 -18.94 16.55
CA SER A 78 44.07 -19.64 16.98
C SER A 78 44.97 -20.00 15.79
N ARG A 79 46.08 -19.27 15.59
CA ARG A 79 47.41 -19.76 15.13
C ARG A 79 48.41 -18.62 14.94
N PRO A 80 49.40 -18.43 15.83
CA PRO A 80 50.63 -17.73 15.48
C PRO A 80 51.60 -18.71 14.79
N ASN A 81 52.04 -18.41 13.57
CA ASN A 81 53.12 -19.14 12.92
C ASN A 81 54.42 -18.32 13.01
N THR A 82 55.19 -18.56 14.07
CA THR A 82 56.61 -18.21 14.15
C THR A 82 57.39 -19.40 13.58
N VAL A 83 58.04 -19.22 12.43
CA VAL A 83 59.03 -20.18 11.93
C VAL A 83 60.40 -19.73 12.43
N HIS A 84 61.01 -20.58 13.24
CA HIS A 84 62.43 -20.53 13.62
C HIS A 84 63.15 -21.56 12.75
N HIS A 85 64.03 -21.11 11.86
CA HIS A 85 65.39 -21.64 11.66
C HIS A 85 66.17 -20.74 10.69
#